data_AF-A0A838JI53-F1
#
_entry.id   AF-A0A838JI53-F1
#
_cell.length_a   1.000
_cell.length_b   1.000
_cell.length_c   1.000
_cell.angle_alpha   90.00
_cell.angle_beta   90.00
_cell.angle_gamma   90.00
#
_symmetry.space_group_name_H-M   'P 1'
#
loop_
_entity.id
_entity.type
_entity.pdbx_description
1 polymer ?
#
loop_
_entity_poly.entity_id
_entity_poly.type
_entity_poly.pdbx_seq_one_letter_code
_entity_poly.pdbx_strand_id
1 'polypeptide(L)'
;MFVLTKLDLVQPNAAGQVAGFDLDGIESDGKAVDDCRVRDFVSPDSVPGIDNRLSHLLANTTTQINESVPALIQDAIKSGGLLLIGELVGADNFVNDETVGFVVRRSIDVPLLGTDSRILDSQTFELAFDHYVGSAPDGKIVNGRFLAGPLEMRIRVTILGRVIFAKFRNVHVDLELNDRGDVVSGIIGGGFHTEDVYGVADSIEAQDKNESTIPLIRAIIPPLADVKSKDSGKCDQISFGLETAAVRAFVFEPLKSENPYKTTTGAEIFSAHGCIGCHTVAAIPEARQTVGPKLDGLGARIANRPSPENYVRQSIANPNGHLVSGYEPGIMPRNLRDRLTSYEFDTLVAWLLTL
;
A
#
# COMPACT_ATOMS: atom_id res chain seq x y z
N MET A 1 8.34 -10.54 -12.59
CA MET A 1 7.40 -9.44 -12.29
C MET A 1 6.18 -9.57 -13.18
N PHE A 2 5.07 -9.01 -12.74
CA PHE A 2 3.80 -9.05 -13.46
C PHE A 2 3.01 -7.77 -13.18
N VAL A 3 2.14 -7.38 -14.10
CA VAL A 3 1.20 -6.28 -13.92
C VAL A 3 -0.20 -6.86 -13.74
N LEU A 4 -0.91 -6.43 -12.70
CA LEU A 4 -2.29 -6.84 -12.47
C LEU A 4 -3.18 -6.26 -13.57
N THR A 5 -3.95 -7.13 -14.22
CA THR A 5 -4.83 -6.76 -15.33
C THR A 5 -6.30 -6.76 -14.94
N LYS A 6 -6.63 -7.35 -13.78
CA LYS A 6 -7.98 -7.53 -13.27
C LYS A 6 -7.98 -7.39 -11.74
N LEU A 7 -8.99 -6.71 -11.22
CA LEU A 7 -9.33 -6.65 -9.80
C LEU A 7 -10.85 -6.59 -9.69
N ASP A 8 -11.49 -7.75 -9.52
CA ASP A 8 -12.94 -7.85 -9.42
C ASP A 8 -13.34 -8.35 -8.05
N LEU A 9 -14.41 -7.82 -7.48
CA LEU A 9 -14.92 -8.31 -6.20
C LEU A 9 -15.37 -9.76 -6.33
N VAL A 10 -14.84 -10.63 -5.46
CA VAL A 10 -15.26 -12.01 -5.41
C VAL A 10 -16.72 -12.07 -4.96
N GLN A 11 -17.56 -12.72 -5.75
CA GLN A 11 -18.97 -12.92 -5.45
C GLN A 11 -19.24 -14.36 -4.99
N PRO A 12 -20.27 -14.59 -4.15
CA PRO A 12 -20.70 -15.95 -3.84
C PRO A 12 -21.10 -16.72 -5.12
N ASN A 13 -20.65 -17.97 -5.21
CA ASN A 13 -21.08 -18.86 -6.29
C ASN A 13 -22.55 -19.32 -6.08
N ALA A 14 -23.07 -20.14 -6.99
CA ALA A 14 -24.45 -20.64 -6.90
C ALA A 14 -24.76 -21.46 -5.64
N ALA A 15 -23.73 -22.01 -4.98
CA ALA A 15 -23.84 -22.73 -3.71
C ALA A 15 -23.66 -21.81 -2.47
N GLY A 16 -23.47 -20.50 -2.68
CA GLY A 16 -23.22 -19.53 -1.61
C GLY A 16 -21.79 -19.54 -1.07
N GLN A 17 -20.85 -20.23 -1.74
CA GLN A 17 -19.44 -20.28 -1.34
C GLN A 17 -18.66 -19.11 -1.91
N VAL A 18 -17.62 -18.66 -1.20
CA VAL A 18 -16.81 -17.50 -1.56
C VAL A 18 -15.33 -17.87 -1.47
N ALA A 19 -14.57 -17.67 -2.55
CA ALA A 19 -13.11 -17.77 -2.49
C ALA A 19 -12.55 -16.56 -1.71
N GLY A 20 -11.65 -16.80 -0.77
CA GLY A 20 -11.15 -15.75 0.10
C GLY A 20 -10.29 -16.31 1.23
N PHE A 21 -10.19 -15.53 2.30
CA PHE A 21 -9.36 -15.84 3.45
C PHE A 21 -10.16 -15.67 4.73
N ASP A 22 -9.78 -16.46 5.74
CA ASP A 22 -10.13 -16.22 7.14
C ASP A 22 -9.12 -15.19 7.70
N LEU A 23 -9.61 -13.99 8.01
CA LEU A 23 -8.80 -12.84 8.36
C LEU A 23 -8.62 -12.70 9.87
N ASP A 24 -9.55 -13.15 10.69
CA ASP A 24 -9.47 -13.03 12.15
C ASP A 24 -9.33 -14.36 12.91
N GLY A 25 -9.42 -15.49 12.20
CA GLY A 25 -9.29 -16.84 12.77
C GLY A 25 -10.55 -17.31 13.50
N ILE A 26 -11.69 -16.62 13.31
CA ILE A 26 -12.95 -16.90 13.99
C ILE A 26 -13.94 -17.43 12.95
N GLU A 27 -14.52 -18.60 13.22
CA GLU A 27 -15.68 -19.09 12.47
C GLU A 27 -16.96 -18.60 13.15
N SER A 28 -17.63 -17.64 12.53
CA SER A 28 -18.84 -16.99 13.02
C SER A 28 -20.10 -17.51 12.32
N ASP A 29 -21.08 -17.93 13.13
CA ASP A 29 -22.44 -18.28 12.65
C ASP A 29 -23.39 -17.06 12.58
N GLY A 30 -22.89 -15.90 13.00
CA GLY A 30 -23.58 -14.61 13.07
C GLY A 30 -24.37 -14.37 14.36
N LYS A 31 -24.22 -15.19 15.40
CA LYS A 31 -25.00 -15.08 16.64
C LYS A 31 -24.17 -14.87 17.91
N ALA A 32 -22.86 -15.13 17.89
CA ALA A 32 -22.08 -15.07 19.11
C ALA A 32 -21.96 -13.62 19.61
N VAL A 33 -21.55 -13.44 20.86
CA VAL A 33 -21.42 -12.09 21.45
C VAL A 33 -19.99 -11.58 21.33
N ASP A 34 -19.05 -12.50 21.19
CA ASP A 34 -17.62 -12.34 21.13
C ASP A 34 -17.05 -12.21 19.70
N ASP A 35 -17.88 -12.53 18.69
CA ASP A 35 -17.67 -12.28 17.26
C ASP A 35 -18.28 -10.95 16.79
N CYS A 36 -18.20 -10.67 15.49
CA CYS A 36 -18.80 -9.48 14.89
C CYS A 36 -20.27 -9.64 14.50
N ARG A 37 -20.90 -10.76 14.86
CA ARG A 37 -22.30 -11.12 14.53
C ARG A 37 -22.61 -11.07 13.05
N VAL A 38 -21.58 -11.26 12.23
CA VAL A 38 -21.68 -11.42 10.79
C VAL A 38 -21.34 -12.87 10.52
N ARG A 39 -22.20 -13.57 9.76
CA ARG A 39 -21.92 -14.95 9.37
C ARG A 39 -20.84 -14.96 8.30
N ASP A 40 -19.86 -15.84 8.47
CA ASP A 40 -18.78 -16.00 7.51
C ASP A 40 -19.19 -16.92 6.37
N PHE A 41 -18.44 -16.82 5.28
CA PHE A 41 -18.60 -17.70 4.15
C PHE A 41 -17.79 -18.99 4.33
N VAL A 42 -18.09 -19.95 3.47
CA VAL A 42 -17.29 -21.15 3.29
C VAL A 42 -16.66 -21.08 1.91
N SER A 43 -15.39 -21.48 1.79
CA SER A 43 -14.69 -21.51 0.51
C SER A 43 -15.22 -22.63 -0.40
N PRO A 44 -14.97 -22.56 -1.72
CA PRO A 44 -15.26 -23.67 -2.64
C PRO A 44 -14.63 -24.99 -2.20
N ASP A 45 -13.47 -24.93 -1.53
CA ASP A 45 -12.73 -26.08 -0.99
C ASP A 45 -13.19 -26.48 0.43
N SER A 46 -14.35 -25.99 0.87
CA SER A 46 -14.97 -26.29 2.17
C SER A 46 -14.18 -25.81 3.40
N VAL A 47 -13.39 -24.73 3.24
CA VAL A 47 -12.74 -24.05 4.37
C VAL A 47 -13.74 -23.05 4.97
N PRO A 48 -14.10 -23.16 6.26
CA PRO A 48 -15.00 -22.20 6.91
C PRO A 48 -14.28 -20.90 7.28
N GLY A 49 -15.04 -19.89 7.77
CA GLY A 49 -14.49 -18.65 8.31
C GLY A 49 -14.06 -17.62 7.26
N ILE A 50 -14.56 -17.69 6.02
CA ILE A 50 -14.13 -16.77 4.96
C ILE A 50 -14.79 -15.41 5.11
N ASP A 51 -13.99 -14.37 5.31
CA ASP A 51 -14.41 -12.98 5.41
C ASP A 51 -14.49 -12.31 4.02
N ASN A 52 -15.68 -11.84 3.64
CA ASN A 52 -15.87 -11.05 2.41
C ASN A 52 -17.15 -10.20 2.43
N ARG A 53 -17.28 -9.31 3.41
CA ARG A 53 -18.53 -8.57 3.63
C ARG A 53 -18.80 -7.50 2.58
N LEU A 54 -17.76 -6.90 2.00
CA LEU A 54 -17.92 -5.88 0.97
C LEU A 54 -18.66 -6.41 -0.27
N SER A 55 -18.38 -7.64 -0.71
CA SER A 55 -19.04 -8.22 -1.88
C SER A 55 -20.54 -8.41 -1.65
N HIS A 56 -20.92 -8.86 -0.45
CA HIS A 56 -22.32 -9.06 -0.05
C HIS A 56 -23.10 -7.74 -0.02
N LEU A 57 -22.47 -6.63 0.38
CA LEU A 57 -23.11 -5.30 0.28
C LEU A 57 -23.47 -5.02 -1.18
N LEU A 58 -22.50 -5.15 -2.09
CA LEU A 58 -22.69 -4.75 -3.48
C LEU A 58 -23.69 -5.65 -4.21
N ALA A 59 -23.67 -6.95 -3.95
CA ALA A 59 -24.64 -7.91 -4.50
C ALA A 59 -26.10 -7.58 -4.14
N ASN A 60 -26.33 -6.96 -2.97
CA ASN A 60 -27.67 -6.61 -2.47
C ASN A 60 -28.04 -5.13 -2.67
N THR A 61 -27.18 -4.35 -3.32
CA THR A 61 -27.48 -2.97 -3.72
C THR A 61 -28.14 -2.91 -5.09
N THR A 62 -28.70 -1.75 -5.47
CA THR A 62 -29.34 -1.57 -6.77
C THR A 62 -28.41 -1.95 -7.92
N THR A 63 -28.96 -2.59 -8.95
CA THR A 63 -28.20 -3.17 -10.08
C THR A 63 -27.20 -2.19 -10.71
N GLN A 64 -27.52 -0.89 -10.77
CA GLN A 64 -26.64 0.14 -11.32
C GLN A 64 -25.32 0.34 -10.55
N ILE A 65 -25.33 0.27 -9.21
CA ILE A 65 -24.10 0.46 -8.41
C ILE A 65 -23.21 -0.79 -8.53
N ASN A 66 -23.82 -1.97 -8.46
CA ASN A 66 -23.14 -3.25 -8.57
C ASN A 66 -22.42 -3.43 -9.92
N GLU A 67 -23.01 -2.94 -11.02
CA GLU A 67 -22.38 -2.98 -12.35
C GLU A 67 -21.30 -1.90 -12.54
N SER A 68 -21.41 -0.75 -11.85
CA SER A 68 -20.52 0.39 -12.09
C SER A 68 -19.15 0.25 -11.41
N VAL A 69 -19.07 -0.31 -10.21
CA VAL A 69 -17.81 -0.35 -9.44
C VAL A 69 -16.73 -1.23 -10.11
N PRO A 70 -17.01 -2.49 -10.52
CA PRO A 70 -16.03 -3.30 -11.21
C PRO A 70 -15.57 -2.65 -12.52
N ALA A 71 -16.49 -2.05 -13.28
CA ALA A 71 -16.16 -1.31 -14.51
C ALA A 71 -15.21 -0.14 -14.24
N LEU A 72 -15.45 0.66 -13.19
CA LEU A 72 -14.57 1.77 -12.81
C LEU A 72 -13.16 1.31 -12.43
N ILE A 73 -13.05 0.20 -11.69
CA ILE A 73 -11.75 -0.38 -11.34
C ILE A 73 -11.03 -0.87 -12.61
N GLN A 74 -11.74 -1.58 -13.47
CA GLN A 74 -11.18 -2.11 -14.71
C GLN A 74 -10.76 -1.00 -15.68
N ASP A 75 -11.52 0.08 -15.78
CA ASP A 75 -11.18 1.27 -16.55
C ASP A 75 -9.98 2.01 -15.96
N ALA A 76 -9.88 2.10 -14.63
CA ALA A 76 -8.71 2.66 -13.96
C ALA A 76 -7.43 1.84 -14.26
N ILE A 77 -7.52 0.51 -14.32
CA ILE A 77 -6.41 -0.35 -14.72
C ILE A 77 -6.02 -0.08 -16.19
N LYS A 78 -6.99 -0.11 -17.10
CA LYS A 78 -6.76 0.07 -18.54
C LYS A 78 -6.26 1.47 -18.92
N SER A 79 -6.61 2.48 -18.14
CA SER A 79 -6.22 3.87 -18.36
C SER A 79 -4.92 4.29 -17.65
N GLY A 80 -4.26 3.38 -16.91
CA GLY A 80 -3.05 3.71 -16.14
C GLY A 80 -3.30 4.27 -14.74
N GLY A 81 -4.55 4.58 -14.39
CA GLY A 81 -4.93 5.13 -13.08
C GLY A 81 -4.64 4.19 -11.91
N LEU A 82 -4.72 2.88 -12.13
CA LEU A 82 -4.48 1.82 -11.15
C LEU A 82 -3.61 0.69 -11.74
N LEU A 83 -2.38 0.99 -12.14
CA LEU A 83 -1.41 -0.04 -12.52
C LEU A 83 -0.60 -0.52 -11.32
N LEU A 84 -0.87 -1.74 -10.88
CA LEU A 84 -0.14 -2.42 -9.82
C LEU A 84 0.79 -3.47 -10.42
N ILE A 85 2.06 -3.44 -10.02
CA ILE A 85 3.10 -4.38 -10.44
C ILE A 85 3.49 -5.23 -9.24
N GLY A 86 3.35 -6.55 -9.39
CA GLY A 86 3.82 -7.53 -8.42
C GLY A 86 5.20 -8.08 -8.79
N GLU A 87 6.00 -8.31 -7.77
CA GLU A 87 7.29 -9.00 -7.86
C GLU A 87 7.35 -10.14 -6.85
N LEU A 88 7.68 -11.34 -7.34
CA LEU A 88 8.12 -12.46 -6.50
C LEU A 88 9.64 -12.37 -6.38
N VAL A 89 10.13 -12.05 -5.20
CA VAL A 89 11.55 -11.83 -4.89
C VAL A 89 12.16 -13.12 -4.37
N GLY A 90 13.24 -13.56 -5.01
CA GLY A 90 13.97 -14.75 -4.58
C GLY A 90 13.33 -16.08 -4.99
N ALA A 91 12.22 -16.08 -5.73
CA ALA A 91 11.60 -17.29 -6.24
C ALA A 91 12.53 -18.00 -7.25
N ASP A 92 12.92 -19.24 -6.94
CA ASP A 92 13.73 -20.07 -7.82
C ASP A 92 13.02 -21.36 -8.28
N ASN A 93 11.89 -21.72 -7.63
CA ASN A 93 11.04 -22.83 -7.99
C ASN A 93 9.55 -22.46 -7.98
N PHE A 94 8.93 -22.38 -9.17
CA PHE A 94 7.52 -21.99 -9.29
C PHE A 94 6.51 -23.10 -8.97
N VAL A 95 6.97 -24.28 -8.53
CA VAL A 95 6.10 -25.35 -8.04
C VAL A 95 6.12 -25.42 -6.52
N ASN A 96 7.30 -25.44 -5.90
CA ASN A 96 7.45 -25.46 -4.44
C ASN A 96 8.69 -24.66 -4.02
N ASP A 97 8.49 -23.62 -3.21
CA ASP A 97 9.53 -22.72 -2.71
C ASP A 97 9.14 -22.22 -1.32
N GLU A 98 10.00 -22.40 -0.33
CA GLU A 98 9.70 -22.11 1.08
C GLU A 98 9.87 -20.64 1.45
N THR A 99 10.60 -19.85 0.66
CA THR A 99 10.91 -18.45 1.02
C THR A 99 10.90 -17.56 -0.21
N VAL A 100 9.76 -16.94 -0.45
CA VAL A 100 9.53 -16.03 -1.57
C VAL A 100 8.99 -14.71 -1.05
N GLY A 101 9.75 -13.64 -1.25
CA GLY A 101 9.28 -12.30 -0.96
C GLY A 101 8.24 -11.83 -1.98
N PHE A 102 7.34 -10.97 -1.55
CA PHE A 102 6.37 -10.31 -2.42
C PHE A 102 6.45 -8.81 -2.27
N VAL A 103 6.54 -8.10 -3.39
CA VAL A 103 6.51 -6.63 -3.41
C VAL A 103 5.46 -6.17 -4.40
N VAL A 104 4.59 -5.27 -3.96
CA VAL A 104 3.63 -4.57 -4.82
C VAL A 104 4.10 -3.15 -5.02
N ARG A 105 4.15 -2.75 -6.29
CA ARG A 105 4.52 -1.42 -6.72
C ARG A 105 3.45 -0.81 -7.62
N ARG A 106 3.51 0.51 -7.83
CA ARG A 106 2.64 1.25 -8.75
C ARG A 106 3.43 1.78 -9.94
N SER A 107 2.84 1.71 -11.13
CA SER A 107 3.33 2.39 -12.34
C SER A 107 2.55 3.69 -12.61
N ILE A 108 3.16 4.60 -13.37
CA ILE A 108 2.54 5.84 -13.87
C ILE A 108 2.13 5.76 -15.35
N ASP A 109 2.49 4.67 -16.04
CA ASP A 109 2.24 4.55 -17.47
C ASP A 109 0.78 4.26 -17.80
N VAL A 110 0.46 4.38 -19.07
CA VAL A 110 -0.79 3.87 -19.66
C VAL A 110 -0.44 2.57 -20.40
N PRO A 111 -1.06 1.44 -20.05
CA PRO A 111 -0.70 0.16 -20.67
C PRO A 111 -1.15 0.13 -22.13
N LEU A 112 -0.36 -0.50 -22.99
CA LEU A 112 -0.80 -0.84 -24.34
C LEU A 112 -1.85 -1.94 -24.27
N LEU A 113 -2.92 -1.76 -25.02
CA LEU A 113 -4.02 -2.72 -25.12
C LEU A 113 -4.00 -3.40 -26.49
N GLY A 114 -4.34 -4.69 -26.50
CA GLY A 114 -4.60 -5.43 -27.73
C GLY A 114 -5.93 -5.05 -28.37
N THR A 115 -6.23 -5.65 -29.53
CA THR A 115 -7.51 -5.44 -30.23
C THR A 115 -8.72 -5.94 -29.44
N ASP A 116 -8.51 -6.79 -28.43
CA ASP A 116 -9.52 -7.29 -27.52
C ASP A 116 -9.67 -6.43 -26.24
N SER A 117 -9.04 -5.25 -26.20
CA SER A 117 -8.99 -4.36 -25.04
C SER A 117 -8.34 -4.95 -23.79
N ARG A 118 -7.54 -6.02 -23.92
CA ARG A 118 -6.73 -6.55 -22.82
C ARG A 118 -5.33 -5.94 -22.83
N ILE A 119 -4.74 -5.78 -21.65
CA ILE A 119 -3.35 -5.34 -21.52
C ILE A 119 -2.44 -6.36 -22.20
N LEU A 120 -1.58 -5.89 -23.11
CA LEU A 120 -0.59 -6.73 -23.77
C LEU A 120 0.45 -7.24 -22.76
N ASP A 121 0.92 -8.45 -22.96
CA ASP A 121 1.94 -9.05 -22.11
C ASP A 121 3.32 -8.45 -22.40
N SER A 122 4.26 -8.70 -21.48
CA SER A 122 5.69 -8.45 -21.68
C SER A 122 6.05 -6.98 -21.96
N GLN A 123 5.18 -6.04 -21.56
CA GLN A 123 5.44 -4.61 -21.61
C GLN A 123 6.46 -4.19 -20.55
N THR A 124 7.18 -3.10 -20.81
CA THR A 124 8.04 -2.44 -19.82
C THR A 124 7.33 -1.23 -19.25
N PHE A 125 7.30 -1.13 -17.93
CA PHE A 125 6.62 -0.05 -17.20
C PHE A 125 7.61 0.74 -16.35
N GLU A 126 7.45 2.06 -16.33
CA GLU A 126 8.08 2.98 -15.39
C GLU A 126 7.33 2.94 -14.05
N LEU A 127 8.10 2.82 -12.98
CA LEU A 127 7.58 2.86 -11.62
C LEU A 127 7.34 4.30 -11.16
N ALA A 128 6.26 4.53 -10.42
CA ALA A 128 5.98 5.83 -9.81
C ALA A 128 7.07 6.23 -8.78
N PHE A 129 7.26 7.52 -8.50
CA PHE A 129 8.18 7.93 -7.43
C PHE A 129 7.73 7.41 -6.05
N ASP A 130 6.42 7.37 -5.81
CA ASP A 130 5.77 6.75 -4.66
C ASP A 130 5.34 5.31 -4.97
N HIS A 131 6.12 4.58 -5.76
CA HIS A 131 5.71 3.27 -6.27
C HIS A 131 5.40 2.26 -5.17
N TYR A 132 5.98 2.37 -3.98
CA TYR A 132 5.83 1.34 -2.96
C TYR A 132 4.38 1.28 -2.44
N VAL A 133 3.71 0.15 -2.69
CA VAL A 133 2.34 -0.10 -2.23
C VAL A 133 2.34 -0.98 -0.98
N GLY A 134 3.15 -2.05 -0.97
CA GLY A 134 3.24 -2.98 0.15
C GLY A 134 4.21 -4.13 -0.14
N SER A 135 4.56 -4.89 0.88
CA SER A 135 5.39 -6.09 0.73
C SER A 135 5.12 -7.12 1.81
N ALA A 136 5.36 -8.39 1.50
CA ALA A 136 5.41 -9.50 2.45
C ALA A 136 6.73 -10.26 2.26
N PRO A 137 7.65 -10.30 3.24
CA PRO A 137 8.92 -10.98 3.08
C PRO A 137 8.80 -12.52 3.14
N ASP A 138 7.79 -13.03 3.84
CA ASP A 138 7.66 -14.44 4.22
C ASP A 138 6.58 -15.19 3.43
N GLY A 139 6.54 -15.00 2.11
CA GLY A 139 5.68 -15.78 1.22
C GLY A 139 6.27 -17.15 0.89
N LYS A 140 5.47 -18.01 0.28
CA LYS A 140 5.87 -19.35 -0.17
C LYS A 140 5.11 -19.78 -1.41
N ILE A 141 5.67 -20.70 -2.17
CA ILE A 141 4.99 -21.37 -3.29
C ILE A 141 4.74 -22.82 -2.88
N VAL A 142 3.50 -23.28 -2.98
CA VAL A 142 3.10 -24.66 -2.69
C VAL A 142 2.22 -25.18 -3.82
N ASN A 143 2.66 -26.24 -4.50
CA ASN A 143 1.97 -26.83 -5.65
C ASN A 143 1.55 -25.80 -6.72
N GLY A 144 2.46 -24.90 -7.09
CA GLY A 144 2.19 -23.86 -8.08
C GLY A 144 1.36 -22.69 -7.57
N ARG A 145 1.04 -22.63 -6.28
CA ARG A 145 0.32 -21.50 -5.67
C ARG A 145 1.23 -20.68 -4.79
N PHE A 146 1.40 -19.41 -5.13
CA PHE A 146 2.09 -18.46 -4.28
C PHE A 146 1.15 -17.94 -3.20
N LEU A 147 1.56 -18.03 -1.93
CA LEU A 147 0.82 -17.60 -0.76
C LEU A 147 1.65 -16.59 0.02
N ALA A 148 1.07 -15.44 0.36
CA ALA A 148 1.71 -14.44 1.19
C ALA A 148 0.72 -13.66 2.06
N GLY A 149 1.21 -13.18 3.20
CA GLY A 149 0.45 -12.37 4.14
C GLY A 149 0.77 -12.72 5.59
N PRO A 150 0.31 -11.90 6.55
CA PRO A 150 -0.40 -10.65 6.33
C PRO A 150 0.54 -9.53 5.85
N LEU A 151 0.05 -8.65 4.96
CA LEU A 151 0.73 -7.40 4.60
C LEU A 151 -0.21 -6.19 4.72
N GLU A 152 0.40 -5.01 4.84
CA GLU A 152 -0.31 -3.73 4.67
C GLU A 152 -0.09 -3.23 3.24
N MET A 153 -1.16 -2.73 2.63
CA MET A 153 -1.10 -2.09 1.32
C MET A 153 -1.65 -0.67 1.39
N ARG A 154 -0.94 0.27 0.80
CA ARG A 154 -1.37 1.66 0.67
C ARG A 154 -1.46 2.04 -0.79
N ILE A 155 -2.67 2.05 -1.32
CA ILE A 155 -2.92 2.35 -2.73
C ILE A 155 -3.31 3.82 -2.87
N ARG A 156 -2.64 4.50 -3.80
CA ARG A 156 -3.03 5.83 -4.23
C ARG A 156 -4.10 5.71 -5.31
N VAL A 157 -5.29 6.22 -5.03
CA VAL A 157 -6.40 6.27 -5.98
C VAL A 157 -6.85 7.71 -6.20
N THR A 158 -7.38 7.98 -7.39
CA THR A 158 -7.97 9.29 -7.70
C THR A 158 -9.48 9.13 -7.79
N ILE A 159 -10.21 9.73 -6.86
CA ILE A 159 -11.68 9.70 -6.81
C ILE A 159 -12.17 11.14 -6.93
N LEU A 160 -13.01 11.43 -7.92
CA LEU A 160 -13.56 12.78 -8.18
C LEU A 160 -12.48 13.87 -8.27
N GLY A 161 -11.31 13.55 -8.85
CA GLY A 161 -10.19 14.48 -8.99
C GLY A 161 -9.35 14.68 -7.72
N ARG A 162 -9.64 13.97 -6.62
CA ARG A 162 -8.82 13.98 -5.41
C ARG A 162 -7.96 12.73 -5.29
N VAL A 163 -6.72 12.95 -4.86
CA VAL A 163 -5.80 11.88 -4.50
C VAL A 163 -6.14 11.39 -3.09
N ILE A 164 -6.47 10.11 -2.98
CA ILE A 164 -6.81 9.42 -1.75
C ILE A 164 -5.85 8.25 -1.55
N PHE A 165 -5.45 8.01 -0.31
CA PHE A 165 -4.67 6.83 0.06
C PHE A 165 -5.59 5.79 0.70
N ALA A 166 -6.00 4.80 -0.07
CA ALA A 166 -6.70 3.64 0.45
C ALA A 166 -5.70 2.75 1.19
N LYS A 167 -5.98 2.50 2.47
CA LYS A 167 -5.17 1.60 3.30
C LYS A 167 -5.91 0.29 3.48
N PHE A 168 -5.24 -0.79 3.12
CA PHE A 168 -5.69 -2.15 3.33
C PHE A 168 -4.77 -2.82 4.33
N ARG A 169 -5.36 -3.55 5.26
CA ARG A 169 -4.70 -4.22 6.38
C ARG A 169 -4.99 -5.70 6.31
N ASN A 170 -4.13 -6.46 6.97
CA ASN A 170 -4.26 -7.91 7.05
C ASN A 170 -4.47 -8.55 5.67
N VAL A 171 -3.78 -8.00 4.66
CA VAL A 171 -3.96 -8.45 3.29
C VAL A 171 -3.25 -9.79 3.13
N HIS A 172 -3.94 -10.73 2.51
CA HIS A 172 -3.45 -12.03 2.12
C HIS A 172 -3.59 -12.19 0.61
N VAL A 173 -2.63 -12.88 0.02
CA VAL A 173 -2.47 -13.04 -1.42
C VAL A 173 -2.29 -14.51 -1.73
N ASP A 174 -3.05 -14.98 -2.71
CA ASP A 174 -2.98 -16.33 -3.24
C ASP A 174 -3.00 -16.25 -4.76
N LEU A 175 -1.89 -16.61 -5.41
CA LEU A 175 -1.73 -16.53 -6.86
C LEU A 175 -1.44 -17.90 -7.43
N GLU A 176 -2.17 -18.30 -8.46
CA GLU A 176 -1.89 -19.47 -9.25
C GLU A 176 -0.80 -19.15 -10.28
N LEU A 177 0.30 -19.90 -10.24
CA LEU A 177 1.43 -19.78 -11.14
C LEU A 177 1.43 -20.95 -12.12
N ASN A 178 1.79 -20.69 -13.37
CA ASN A 178 2.16 -21.74 -14.31
C ASN A 178 3.63 -22.17 -14.13
N ASP A 179 4.07 -23.19 -14.90
CA ASP A 179 5.45 -23.71 -14.86
C ASP A 179 6.54 -22.66 -15.17
N ARG A 180 6.17 -21.52 -15.76
CA ARG A 180 7.09 -20.41 -16.08
C ARG A 180 7.07 -19.29 -15.03
N GLY A 181 6.29 -19.44 -13.97
CA GLY A 181 6.09 -18.43 -12.94
C GLY A 181 5.17 -17.29 -13.35
N ASP A 182 4.43 -17.41 -14.45
CA ASP A 182 3.41 -16.42 -14.81
C ASP A 182 2.16 -16.65 -13.97
N VAL A 183 1.60 -15.56 -13.45
CA VAL A 183 0.34 -15.56 -12.69
C VAL A 183 -0.81 -15.75 -13.66
N VAL A 184 -1.59 -16.82 -13.47
CA VAL A 184 -2.76 -17.15 -14.31
C VAL A 184 -4.03 -16.56 -13.70
N SER A 185 -4.18 -16.72 -12.39
CA SER A 185 -5.32 -16.26 -11.60
C SER A 185 -4.88 -16.02 -10.15
N GLY A 186 -5.73 -15.42 -9.35
CA GLY A 186 -5.46 -15.28 -7.92
C GLY A 186 -6.56 -14.59 -7.15
N ILE A 187 -6.42 -14.60 -5.83
CA ILE A 187 -7.27 -13.91 -4.88
C ILE A 187 -6.41 -13.02 -3.99
N ILE A 188 -6.86 -11.78 -3.79
CA ILE A 188 -6.32 -10.85 -2.81
C ILE A 188 -7.45 -10.54 -1.84
N GLY A 189 -7.28 -10.88 -0.56
CA GLY A 189 -8.27 -10.58 0.48
C GLY A 189 -7.66 -9.78 1.61
N GLY A 190 -8.47 -9.00 2.31
CA GLY A 190 -8.01 -8.18 3.41
C GLY A 190 -9.14 -7.32 3.96
N GLY A 191 -8.79 -6.37 4.82
CA GLY A 191 -9.74 -5.42 5.40
C GLY A 191 -9.32 -3.98 5.21
N PHE A 192 -10.28 -3.06 5.25
CA PHE A 192 -10.01 -1.64 5.48
C PHE A 192 -10.71 -1.19 6.75
N HIS A 193 -10.05 -0.29 7.49
CA HIS A 193 -10.60 0.19 8.74
C HIS A 193 -11.74 1.18 8.48
N THR A 194 -12.80 1.10 9.26
CA THR A 194 -13.98 1.99 9.14
C THR A 194 -13.62 3.47 9.20
N GLU A 195 -12.67 3.85 10.06
CA GLU A 195 -12.12 5.22 10.14
C GLU A 195 -11.45 5.70 8.83
N ASP A 196 -10.79 4.81 8.08
CA ASP A 196 -10.21 5.21 6.79
C ASP A 196 -11.35 5.53 5.78
N VAL A 197 -12.51 4.88 5.88
CA VAL A 197 -13.71 5.20 5.08
C VAL A 197 -14.29 6.56 5.46
N TYR A 198 -14.39 6.85 6.76
CA TYR A 198 -14.86 8.16 7.23
C TYR A 198 -13.92 9.28 6.77
N GLY A 199 -12.60 9.06 6.81
CA GLY A 199 -11.63 10.03 6.29
C GLY A 199 -11.82 10.33 4.81
N VAL A 200 -12.20 9.34 4.00
CA VAL A 200 -12.58 9.53 2.59
C VAL A 200 -13.86 10.34 2.48
N ALA A 201 -14.89 9.96 3.23
CA ALA A 201 -16.19 10.63 3.19
C ALA A 201 -16.08 12.11 3.56
N ASP A 202 -15.41 12.42 4.68
CA ASP A 202 -15.18 13.78 5.17
C ASP A 202 -14.38 14.62 4.14
N SER A 203 -13.45 14.00 3.40
CA SER A 203 -12.69 14.67 2.32
C SER A 203 -13.54 15.06 1.11
N ILE A 204 -14.60 14.31 0.82
CA ILE A 204 -15.55 14.59 -0.28
C ILE A 204 -16.48 15.75 0.12
N GLU A 205 -17.03 15.71 1.34
CA GLU A 205 -17.97 16.73 1.85
C GLU A 205 -17.38 18.14 1.84
N ALA A 206 -16.10 18.27 2.23
CA ALA A 206 -15.38 19.54 2.25
C ALA A 206 -15.38 20.28 0.90
N GLN A 207 -15.69 19.60 -0.21
CA GLN A 207 -15.76 20.19 -1.55
C GLN A 207 -17.19 20.44 -2.04
N ASP A 208 -18.14 19.56 -1.73
CA ASP A 208 -19.48 19.57 -2.34
C ASP A 208 -20.54 20.30 -1.49
N LYS A 209 -20.22 20.70 -0.24
CA LYS A 209 -21.14 21.34 0.73
C LYS A 209 -22.48 20.61 0.93
N ASN A 210 -22.60 19.37 0.47
CA ASN A 210 -23.80 18.57 0.57
C ASN A 210 -23.75 17.74 1.87
N GLU A 211 -24.16 18.38 2.98
CA GLU A 211 -24.14 17.85 4.36
C GLU A 211 -24.93 16.54 4.55
N SER A 212 -25.71 16.10 3.55
CA SER A 212 -26.65 14.99 3.68
C SER A 212 -26.05 13.58 3.52
N THR A 213 -24.83 13.45 2.98
CA THR A 213 -24.26 12.12 2.61
C THR A 213 -23.49 11.47 3.76
N ILE A 214 -22.85 12.24 4.63
CA ILE A 214 -22.05 11.71 5.74
C ILE A 214 -22.88 10.96 6.79
N PRO A 215 -24.05 11.47 7.24
CA PRO A 215 -24.89 10.72 8.17
C PRO A 215 -25.32 9.36 7.61
N LEU A 216 -25.53 9.27 6.30
CA LEU A 216 -25.87 8.02 5.63
C LEU A 216 -24.67 7.05 5.62
N ILE A 217 -23.48 7.52 5.25
CA ILE A 217 -22.25 6.70 5.29
C ILE A 217 -21.99 6.21 6.72
N ARG A 218 -22.07 7.10 7.72
CA ARG A 218 -21.88 6.73 9.14
C ARG A 218 -22.94 5.77 9.68
N ALA A 219 -24.12 5.69 9.06
CA ALA A 219 -25.14 4.70 9.38
C ALA A 219 -24.90 3.34 8.70
N ILE A 220 -24.32 3.33 7.49
CA ILE A 220 -24.12 2.12 6.67
C ILE A 220 -22.81 1.40 7.01
N ILE A 221 -21.75 2.12 7.36
CA ILE A 221 -20.41 1.56 7.53
C ILE A 221 -20.28 0.65 8.78
N PRO A 222 -20.75 1.00 9.99
CA PRO A 222 -20.58 0.13 11.16
C PRO A 222 -21.20 -1.27 11.00
N PRO A 223 -22.41 -1.44 10.43
CA PRO A 223 -22.98 -2.77 10.16
C PRO A 223 -22.22 -3.63 9.14
N LEU A 224 -21.24 -3.06 8.43
CA LEU A 224 -20.40 -3.78 7.48
C LEU A 224 -19.10 -4.27 8.10
N ALA A 225 -18.73 -3.78 9.29
CA ALA A 225 -17.52 -4.22 9.95
C ALA A 225 -17.71 -5.64 10.49
N ASP A 226 -17.05 -6.59 9.85
CA ASP A 226 -17.18 -8.02 10.09
C ASP A 226 -15.91 -8.62 10.68
N VAL A 227 -14.77 -7.94 10.54
CA VAL A 227 -13.48 -8.42 11.05
C VAL A 227 -13.12 -7.70 12.34
N LYS A 228 -12.74 -8.48 13.35
CA LYS A 228 -12.26 -7.96 14.63
C LYS A 228 -10.79 -7.59 14.57
N SER A 229 -10.47 -6.30 14.69
CA SER A 229 -9.07 -5.89 14.69
C SER A 229 -8.34 -6.34 15.94
N LYS A 230 -7.13 -6.88 15.77
CA LYS A 230 -6.30 -7.39 16.87
C LYS A 230 -5.87 -6.31 17.85
N ASP A 231 -5.71 -5.07 17.39
CA ASP A 231 -5.26 -3.91 18.16
C ASP A 231 -6.39 -3.27 18.97
N SER A 232 -7.57 -3.09 18.38
CA SER A 232 -8.73 -2.47 19.05
C SER A 232 -9.60 -3.46 19.82
N GLY A 233 -9.57 -4.74 19.43
CA GLY A 233 -10.49 -5.78 19.90
C GLY A 233 -11.95 -5.54 19.48
N LYS A 234 -12.19 -4.65 18.52
CA LYS A 234 -13.52 -4.27 18.02
C LYS A 234 -13.71 -4.70 16.57
N CYS A 235 -14.97 -4.81 16.17
CA CYS A 235 -15.38 -5.00 14.79
C CYS A 235 -15.35 -3.65 14.08
N ASP A 236 -14.19 -3.31 13.53
CA ASP A 236 -13.93 -2.02 12.90
C ASP A 236 -13.18 -2.17 11.56
N GLN A 237 -13.05 -3.40 11.04
CA GLN A 237 -12.59 -3.68 9.69
C GLN A 237 -13.73 -4.26 8.85
N ILE A 238 -13.81 -3.79 7.61
CA ILE A 238 -14.70 -4.34 6.57
C ILE A 238 -13.84 -5.20 5.65
N SER A 239 -14.12 -6.49 5.60
CA SER A 239 -13.40 -7.43 4.75
C SER A 239 -13.81 -7.33 3.28
N PHE A 240 -12.87 -7.72 2.42
CA PHE A 240 -13.08 -7.84 0.99
C PHE A 240 -12.24 -9.00 0.44
N GLY A 241 -12.73 -9.58 -0.65
CA GLY A 241 -11.97 -10.45 -1.55
C GLY A 241 -12.00 -9.89 -2.97
N LEU A 242 -10.84 -9.87 -3.63
CA LEU A 242 -10.67 -9.50 -5.02
C LEU A 242 -10.10 -10.67 -5.81
N GLU A 243 -10.78 -11.06 -6.87
CA GLU A 243 -10.23 -11.90 -7.92
C GLU A 243 -9.27 -11.07 -8.76
N THR A 244 -8.09 -11.63 -9.04
CA THR A 244 -7.08 -10.98 -9.85
C THR A 244 -6.56 -11.90 -10.94
N ALA A 245 -6.04 -11.26 -11.98
CA ALA A 245 -5.26 -11.88 -13.03
C ALA A 245 -4.13 -10.92 -13.37
N ALA A 246 -3.06 -11.44 -13.94
CA ALA A 246 -1.91 -10.63 -14.30
C ALA A 246 -1.27 -11.13 -15.59
N VAL A 247 -0.46 -10.28 -16.19
CA VAL A 247 0.42 -10.67 -17.30
C VAL A 247 1.85 -10.32 -16.94
N ARG A 248 2.80 -11.02 -17.57
CA ARG A 248 4.21 -10.74 -17.40
C ARG A 248 4.49 -9.28 -17.72
N ALA A 249 5.33 -8.66 -16.90
CA ALA A 249 5.75 -7.28 -17.06
C ALA A 249 7.23 -7.15 -16.72
N PHE A 250 7.87 -6.20 -17.38
CA PHE A 250 9.20 -5.72 -17.03
C PHE A 250 9.06 -4.34 -16.41
N VAL A 251 9.97 -4.00 -15.51
CA VAL A 251 10.05 -2.65 -14.98
C VAL A 251 11.33 -2.01 -15.48
N PHE A 252 11.20 -0.78 -15.92
CA PHE A 252 12.32 0.12 -16.02
C PHE A 252 12.25 1.02 -14.80
N GLU A 253 13.15 0.78 -13.85
CA GLU A 253 13.51 1.83 -12.92
C GLU A 253 14.38 2.80 -13.71
N PRO A 254 13.97 4.07 -13.89
CA PRO A 254 14.82 5.04 -14.54
C PRO A 254 16.20 4.98 -13.90
N LEU A 255 17.24 4.83 -14.73
CA LEU A 255 18.59 5.09 -14.28
C LEU A 255 18.55 6.41 -13.51
N LYS A 256 19.18 6.45 -12.34
CA LYS A 256 19.20 7.59 -11.40
C LYS A 256 19.26 8.99 -12.04
N SER A 257 19.72 9.13 -13.29
CA SER A 257 19.88 10.36 -14.06
C SER A 257 18.80 10.72 -15.09
N GLU A 258 17.85 9.84 -15.46
CA GLU A 258 16.88 10.10 -16.56
C GLU A 258 15.42 10.10 -16.10
N ASN A 259 15.15 10.84 -15.02
CA ASN A 259 13.81 11.18 -14.56
C ASN A 259 13.32 12.47 -15.29
N PRO A 260 12.18 12.47 -16.03
CA PRO A 260 11.59 13.70 -16.56
C PRO A 260 11.06 14.65 -15.47
N TYR A 261 11.10 14.23 -14.20
CA TYR A 261 10.93 15.03 -12.98
C TYR A 261 12.18 15.00 -12.07
N LYS A 262 13.37 15.23 -12.63
CA LYS A 262 14.59 15.68 -11.92
C LYS A 262 15.16 14.71 -10.87
N THR A 263 16.46 14.41 -10.99
CA THR A 263 17.28 13.91 -9.87
C THR A 263 17.06 14.78 -8.64
N THR A 264 16.34 14.29 -7.62
CA THR A 264 16.23 15.04 -6.36
C THR A 264 17.52 14.76 -5.58
N THR A 265 18.45 15.72 -5.62
CA THR A 265 19.68 15.72 -4.83
C THR A 265 19.35 15.67 -3.34
N GLY A 266 20.29 15.25 -2.49
CA GLY A 266 20.08 15.30 -1.04
C GLY A 266 19.71 16.69 -0.53
N ALA A 267 20.19 17.75 -1.19
CA ALA A 267 19.81 19.14 -0.91
C ALA A 267 18.33 19.45 -1.24
N GLU A 268 17.81 18.88 -2.33
CA GLU A 268 16.40 19.04 -2.70
C GLU A 268 15.49 18.22 -1.80
N ILE A 269 15.90 17.00 -1.40
CA ILE A 269 15.18 16.19 -0.41
C ILE A 269 15.11 16.94 0.93
N PHE A 270 16.24 17.49 1.38
CA PHE A 270 16.33 18.30 2.58
C PHE A 270 15.38 19.51 2.57
N SER A 271 15.21 20.13 1.40
CA SER A 271 14.28 21.25 1.20
C SER A 271 12.82 20.80 1.18
N ALA A 272 12.50 19.76 0.41
CA ALA A 272 11.14 19.27 0.23
C ALA A 272 10.52 18.70 1.51
N HIS A 273 11.34 18.07 2.36
CA HIS A 273 10.89 17.45 3.61
C HIS A 273 10.97 18.41 4.83
N GLY A 274 11.13 19.71 4.58
CA GLY A 274 11.00 20.75 5.60
C GLY A 274 12.18 20.90 6.54
N CYS A 275 13.32 20.24 6.28
CA CYS A 275 14.51 20.34 7.13
C CYS A 275 15.09 21.76 7.16
N ILE A 276 14.93 22.50 6.06
CA ILE A 276 15.31 23.93 5.92
C ILE A 276 14.60 24.84 6.93
N GLY A 277 13.44 24.43 7.44
CA GLY A 277 12.67 25.19 8.42
C GLY A 277 13.33 25.23 9.80
N CYS A 278 14.31 24.37 10.06
CA CYS A 278 14.98 24.30 11.37
C CYS A 278 16.51 24.35 11.29
N HIS A 279 17.11 23.78 10.24
CA HIS A 279 18.55 23.61 10.14
C HIS A 279 19.19 24.57 9.13
N THR A 280 20.37 25.06 9.48
CA THR A 280 21.20 25.87 8.56
C THR A 280 22.12 24.98 7.73
N VAL A 281 22.14 25.21 6.41
CA VAL A 281 23.08 24.61 5.44
C VAL A 281 23.45 25.68 4.42
N ALA A 282 24.72 26.10 4.38
CA ALA A 282 25.19 27.18 3.50
C ALA A 282 25.03 26.87 2.01
N ALA A 283 25.08 25.58 1.64
CA ALA A 283 24.84 25.12 0.28
C ALA A 283 23.38 25.31 -0.20
N ILE A 284 22.43 25.57 0.71
CA ILE A 284 21.02 25.83 0.41
C ILE A 284 20.69 27.25 0.89
N PRO A 285 20.61 28.25 0.00
CA PRO A 285 20.42 29.65 0.39
C PRO A 285 19.22 29.89 1.31
N GLU A 286 18.16 29.10 1.22
CA GLU A 286 16.94 29.21 2.02
C GLU A 286 17.06 28.57 3.41
N ALA A 287 18.02 27.67 3.61
CA ALA A 287 18.27 26.95 4.87
C ALA A 287 19.08 27.83 5.84
N ARG A 288 18.43 28.81 6.47
CA ARG A 288 19.07 29.77 7.40
C ARG A 288 18.54 29.72 8.83
N GLN A 289 17.63 28.79 9.11
CA GLN A 289 17.00 28.70 10.42
C GLN A 289 17.95 28.07 11.44
N THR A 290 17.84 28.51 12.69
CA THR A 290 18.71 28.12 13.80
C THR A 290 17.97 27.39 14.93
N VAL A 291 16.74 26.93 14.65
CA VAL A 291 15.93 26.13 15.59
C VAL A 291 16.62 24.81 15.91
N GLY A 292 17.26 24.18 14.92
CA GLY A 292 18.13 23.02 15.06
C GLY A 292 19.61 23.36 14.84
N PRO A 293 20.53 22.42 15.07
CA PRO A 293 21.96 22.63 14.84
C PRO A 293 22.28 22.94 13.38
N LYS A 294 23.26 23.81 13.17
CA LYS A 294 23.87 24.03 11.86
C LYS A 294 24.49 22.71 11.36
N LEU A 295 24.23 22.36 10.10
CA LEU A 295 24.65 21.08 9.53
C LEU A 295 25.86 21.18 8.59
N ASP A 296 26.30 22.37 8.19
CA ASP A 296 27.59 22.52 7.47
C ASP A 296 28.74 21.91 8.28
N GLY A 297 29.60 21.12 7.66
CA GLY A 297 30.69 20.38 8.30
C GLY A 297 30.23 19.22 9.18
N LEU A 298 28.99 18.73 9.03
CA LEU A 298 28.47 17.61 9.81
C LEU A 298 29.36 16.39 9.64
N GLY A 299 29.68 15.99 8.40
CA GLY A 299 30.47 14.81 8.11
C GLY A 299 31.82 14.83 8.83
N ALA A 300 32.51 15.97 8.75
CA ALA A 300 33.78 16.19 9.44
C ALA A 300 33.64 16.14 10.98
N ARG A 301 32.59 16.74 11.55
CA ARG A 301 32.36 16.72 13.00
C ARG A 301 32.12 15.32 13.56
N ILE A 302 31.52 14.43 12.79
CA ILE A 302 31.16 13.09 13.24
C ILE A 302 32.09 11.98 12.73
N ALA A 303 33.13 12.33 11.94
CA ALA A 303 34.02 11.36 11.29
C ALA A 303 34.69 10.36 12.25
N ASN A 304 35.02 10.80 13.48
CA ASN A 304 35.65 9.95 14.49
C ASN A 304 34.65 9.09 15.30
N ARG A 305 33.35 9.14 14.98
CA ARG A 305 32.37 8.25 15.62
C ARG A 305 32.54 6.84 15.07
N PRO A 306 32.30 5.79 15.89
CA PRO A 306 32.36 4.40 15.43
C PRO A 306 31.45 4.10 14.23
N SER A 307 30.35 4.84 14.07
CA SER A 307 29.46 4.73 12.91
C SER A 307 28.79 6.08 12.59
N PRO A 308 29.43 6.94 11.78
CA PRO A 308 28.91 8.25 11.42
C PRO A 308 27.58 8.18 10.66
N GLU A 309 27.45 7.22 9.73
CA GLU A 309 26.21 7.03 8.97
C GLU A 309 25.04 6.62 9.86
N ASN A 310 25.21 5.59 10.71
CA ASN A 310 24.14 5.19 11.64
C ASN A 310 23.76 6.30 12.62
N TYR A 311 24.70 7.17 13.01
CA TYR A 311 24.36 8.34 13.82
C TYR A 311 23.35 9.25 13.10
N VAL A 312 23.61 9.58 11.83
CA VAL A 312 22.68 10.40 11.02
C VAL A 312 21.35 9.69 10.81
N ARG A 313 21.38 8.39 10.48
CA ARG A 313 20.16 7.58 10.30
C ARG A 313 19.31 7.56 11.56
N GLN A 314 19.92 7.35 12.72
CA GLN A 314 19.22 7.36 14.01
C GLN A 314 18.71 8.75 14.38
N SER A 315 19.43 9.83 14.08
CA SER A 315 18.94 11.19 14.32
C SER A 315 17.70 11.54 13.49
N ILE A 316 17.51 10.93 12.31
CA ILE A 316 16.31 11.14 11.48
C ILE A 316 15.19 10.17 11.88
N ALA A 317 15.51 8.91 12.14
CA ALA A 317 14.52 7.87 12.46
C ALA A 317 14.03 7.91 13.91
N ASN A 318 14.87 8.38 14.84
CA ASN A 318 14.55 8.56 16.25
C ASN A 318 15.18 9.86 16.80
N PRO A 319 14.63 11.04 16.46
CA PRO A 319 15.26 12.32 16.78
C PRO A 319 15.50 12.62 18.27
N ASN A 320 14.73 12.00 19.17
CA ASN A 320 14.93 12.15 20.61
C ASN A 320 15.88 11.10 21.22
N GLY A 321 16.34 10.12 20.43
CA GLY A 321 17.24 9.07 20.91
C GLY A 321 18.64 9.58 21.25
N HIS A 322 19.09 10.63 20.54
CA HIS A 322 20.37 11.30 20.78
C HIS A 322 20.24 12.80 20.58
N LEU A 323 20.08 13.54 21.68
CA LEU A 323 20.01 15.00 21.68
C LEU A 323 21.41 15.62 21.73
N VAL A 324 21.64 16.62 20.88
CA VAL A 324 22.84 17.44 20.93
C VAL A 324 22.70 18.46 22.06
N SER A 325 23.78 18.68 22.82
CA SER A 325 23.79 19.66 23.91
C SER A 325 23.31 21.03 23.44
N GLY A 326 22.40 21.64 24.19
CA GLY A 326 21.82 22.94 23.88
C GLY A 326 20.55 22.91 23.01
N TYR A 327 20.01 21.74 22.69
CA TYR A 327 18.75 21.57 21.96
C TYR A 327 17.73 20.78 22.79
N GLU A 328 16.47 21.21 22.73
CA GLU A 328 15.36 20.63 23.49
C GLU A 328 14.73 19.41 22.78
N PRO A 329 14.26 18.40 23.53
CA PRO A 329 13.52 17.28 22.96
C PRO A 329 12.20 17.71 22.33
N GLY A 330 11.74 16.97 21.33
CA GLY A 330 10.42 17.15 20.71
C GLY A 330 10.35 18.28 19.68
N ILE A 331 11.45 19.01 19.44
CA ILE A 331 11.53 20.05 18.40
C ILE A 331 11.71 19.42 17.01
N MET A 332 12.60 18.44 16.87
CA MET A 332 12.76 17.70 15.61
C MET A 332 11.61 16.67 15.46
N PRO A 333 10.81 16.70 14.38
CA PRO A 333 9.61 15.87 14.25
C PRO A 333 9.91 14.36 14.27
N ARG A 334 9.13 13.58 15.03
CA ARG A 334 9.41 12.13 15.25
C ARG A 334 9.13 11.23 14.05
N ASN A 335 8.29 11.65 13.11
CA ASN A 335 7.87 10.84 11.96
C ASN A 335 8.58 11.22 10.65
N LEU A 336 9.80 11.75 10.72
CA LEU A 336 10.56 12.15 9.53
C LEU A 336 10.92 10.94 8.66
N ARG A 337 11.35 9.83 9.27
CA ARG A 337 11.66 8.61 8.51
C ARG A 337 10.46 8.06 7.76
N ASP A 338 9.26 8.15 8.33
CA ASP A 338 8.01 7.64 7.74
C ASP A 338 7.54 8.48 6.55
N ARG A 339 8.07 9.69 6.39
CA ARG A 339 7.77 10.60 5.27
C ARG A 339 8.72 10.43 4.09
N LEU A 340 9.83 9.71 4.27
CA LEU A 340 10.86 9.49 3.26
C LEU A 340 10.72 8.08 2.68
N THR A 341 10.82 7.96 1.36
CA THR A 341 11.11 6.66 0.74
C THR A 341 12.47 6.15 1.19
N SER A 342 12.74 4.84 1.07
CA SER A 342 14.06 4.29 1.39
C SER A 342 15.17 4.94 0.55
N TYR A 343 14.88 5.24 -0.72
CA TYR A 343 15.79 5.96 -1.61
C TYR A 343 16.09 7.38 -1.15
N GLU A 344 15.06 8.16 -0.84
CA GLU A 344 15.24 9.52 -0.35
C GLU A 344 16.00 9.53 0.98
N PHE A 345 15.71 8.56 1.85
CA PHE A 345 16.39 8.44 3.12
C PHE A 345 17.89 8.15 2.94
N ASP A 346 18.25 7.19 2.10
CA ASP A 346 19.65 6.87 1.80
C ASP A 346 20.37 8.02 1.11
N THR A 347 19.69 8.70 0.16
CA THR A 347 20.24 9.84 -0.58
C THR A 347 20.46 11.05 0.32
N LEU A 348 19.50 11.33 1.22
CA LEU A 348 19.61 12.40 2.21
C LEU A 348 20.74 12.12 3.20
N VAL A 349 20.84 10.90 3.72
CA VAL A 349 21.90 10.48 4.65
C VAL A 349 23.27 10.61 4.00
N ALA A 350 23.44 10.08 2.78
CA ALA A 350 24.69 10.17 2.05
C ALA A 350 25.12 11.62 1.81
N TRP A 351 24.18 12.49 1.41
CA TRP A 351 24.46 13.91 1.21
C TRP A 351 24.81 14.65 2.51
N LEU A 352 24.09 14.39 3.61
CA LEU A 352 24.38 14.98 4.92
C LEU A 352 25.80 14.64 5.40
N LEU A 353 26.33 13.47 5.04
CA LEU A 353 27.71 13.08 5.34
C LEU A 353 28.75 13.81 4.50
N THR A 354 28.36 14.43 3.38
CA THR A 354 29.25 15.27 2.55
C THR A 354 29.33 16.72 2.99
N LEU A 355 28.43 17.16 3.88
CA LEU A 355 28.34 18.55 4.35
C LEU A 355 29.52 18.98 5.23
#